data_AF-A0A849FMN2-F1
#
_entry.id   AF-A0A849FMN2-F1
#
_cell.length_a   1.000
_cell.length_b   1.000
_cell.length_c   1.000
_cell.angle_alpha   90.00
_cell.angle_beta   90.00
_cell.angle_gamma   90.00
#
_symmetry.space_group_name_H-M   'P 1'
#
loop_
_entity.id
_entity.type
_entity.pdbx_description
1 polymer ?
#
loop_
_entity_poly.entity_id
_entity_poly.type
_entity_poly.pdbx_seq_one_letter_code
_entity_poly.pdbx_strand_id
1 'polypeptide(L)'
;MKTKSGMVFLIMASMVLSHAQSKTTKETKVILVVEGTSDGIAQMVLFNTFEKMKSKEIYVKFPNCQFYIGLLQGRYEVEEDKVIPSKDSTIIMYTEQHYLSGNTLLSSDGFLAGDQMNLGSGRAKVISNKKGELILKTQ
;
A
#
# COMPACT_ATOMS: atom_id res chain seq x y z
N MET A 1 32.64 -50.71 27.53
CA MET A 1 33.12 -50.45 26.15
C MET A 1 31.91 -50.24 25.26
N LYS A 2 31.55 -48.99 24.94
CA LYS A 2 31.88 -48.28 23.69
C LYS A 2 31.32 -48.96 22.43
N THR A 3 30.31 -48.33 21.83
CA THR A 3 30.17 -47.91 20.41
C THR A 3 28.69 -47.86 20.05
N LYS A 4 28.14 -46.97 19.22
CA LYS A 4 28.58 -45.72 18.59
C LYS A 4 27.28 -45.01 18.15
N SER A 5 27.35 -43.70 18.06
CA SER A 5 26.31 -42.76 17.62
C SER A 5 25.59 -43.17 16.33
N GLY A 6 24.32 -42.82 16.26
CA GLY A 6 23.56 -42.65 15.02
C GLY A 6 22.65 -41.43 15.13
N MET A 7 23.23 -40.24 15.06
CA MET A 7 22.51 -38.96 15.02
C MET A 7 21.86 -38.84 13.63
N VAL A 8 20.55 -39.09 13.53
CA VAL A 8 19.81 -38.85 12.29
C VAL A 8 19.37 -37.39 12.27
N PHE A 9 20.00 -36.69 11.33
CA PHE A 9 19.78 -35.32 10.90
C PHE A 9 18.41 -35.21 10.22
N LEU A 10 17.53 -34.33 10.70
CA LEU A 10 16.35 -33.90 9.94
C LEU A 10 16.32 -32.36 9.92
N ILE A 11 17.08 -31.78 8.99
CA ILE A 11 17.00 -30.35 8.69
C ILE A 11 15.71 -30.12 7.90
N MET A 12 14.66 -29.67 8.59
CA MET A 12 13.51 -29.01 7.99
C MET A 12 13.94 -27.61 7.54
N ALA A 13 14.54 -27.51 6.36
CA ALA A 13 14.69 -26.24 5.66
C ALA A 13 13.35 -25.87 5.03
N SER A 14 12.40 -25.39 5.84
CA SER A 14 11.22 -24.70 5.32
C SER A 14 11.70 -23.37 4.73
N MET A 15 11.99 -23.37 3.44
CA MET A 15 12.03 -22.15 2.64
C MET A 15 10.71 -21.41 2.86
N VAL A 16 10.76 -20.34 3.66
CA VAL A 16 9.67 -19.37 3.76
C VAL A 16 9.65 -18.64 2.42
N LEU A 17 8.97 -19.25 1.45
CA LEU A 17 8.64 -18.59 0.20
C LEU A 17 7.62 -17.49 0.57
N SER A 18 8.07 -16.25 0.66
CA SER A 18 7.17 -15.10 0.61
C SER A 18 6.38 -15.20 -0.68
N HIS A 19 5.09 -15.53 -0.56
CA HIS A 19 4.17 -15.61 -1.70
C HIS A 19 3.74 -14.18 -2.07
N ALA A 20 4.61 -13.45 -2.76
CA ALA A 20 4.18 -12.25 -3.47
C ALA A 20 3.23 -12.69 -4.59
N GLN A 21 1.94 -12.34 -4.48
CA GLN A 21 0.96 -12.70 -5.50
C GLN A 21 0.81 -11.54 -6.50
N SER A 22 1.26 -11.76 -7.74
CA SER A 22 1.04 -10.80 -8.84
C SER A 22 -0.40 -10.85 -9.35
N LYS A 23 -0.98 -9.68 -9.60
CA LYS A 23 -2.35 -9.46 -10.09
C LYS A 23 -2.35 -8.40 -11.18
N THR A 24 -3.26 -8.57 -12.14
CA THR A 24 -3.55 -7.57 -13.18
C THR A 24 -5.03 -7.29 -13.17
N THR A 25 -5.39 -6.02 -13.23
CA THR A 25 -6.79 -5.57 -13.29
C THR A 25 -6.92 -4.39 -14.25
N LYS A 26 -8.13 -4.20 -14.78
CA LYS A 26 -8.50 -2.90 -15.35
C LYS A 26 -8.56 -1.84 -14.24
N GLU A 27 -9.05 -2.23 -13.07
CA GLU A 27 -9.18 -1.37 -11.89
C GLU A 27 -9.37 -2.19 -10.60
N THR A 28 -8.68 -1.82 -9.52
CA THR A 28 -8.84 -2.41 -8.18
C THR A 28 -9.02 -1.29 -7.15
N LYS A 29 -10.03 -1.43 -6.29
CA LYS A 29 -10.26 -0.49 -5.19
C LYS A 29 -9.23 -0.70 -4.08
N VAL A 30 -8.60 0.39 -3.65
CA VAL A 30 -7.55 0.39 -2.62
C VAL A 30 -7.83 1.46 -1.57
N ILE A 31 -7.18 1.31 -0.41
CA ILE A 31 -7.00 2.37 0.58
C ILE A 31 -5.56 2.86 0.46
N LEU A 32 -5.41 4.17 0.28
CA LEU A 32 -4.13 4.86 0.37
C LEU A 32 -3.94 5.33 1.81
N VAL A 33 -2.89 4.82 2.46
CA VAL A 33 -2.45 5.22 3.79
C VAL A 33 -1.45 6.35 3.62
N VAL A 34 -1.84 7.56 4.02
CA VAL A 34 -1.06 8.78 3.83
C VAL A 34 -0.52 9.26 5.17
N GLU A 35 0.78 9.53 5.25
CA GLU A 35 1.41 10.05 6.47
C GLU A 35 0.97 11.49 6.72
N GLY A 36 0.53 11.81 7.94
CA GLY A 36 0.07 13.15 8.27
C GLY A 36 1.14 14.25 8.28
N THR A 37 2.43 13.90 8.17
CA THR A 37 3.55 14.86 8.26
C THR A 37 4.27 15.12 6.94
N SER A 38 4.19 14.18 5.98
CA SER A 38 4.95 14.22 4.73
C SER A 38 4.06 14.24 3.48
N ASP A 39 2.74 14.07 3.67
CA ASP A 39 1.73 13.86 2.63
C ASP A 39 2.09 12.75 1.62
N GLY A 40 3.06 11.89 1.96
CA GLY A 40 3.47 10.74 1.19
C GLY A 40 2.57 9.55 1.46
N ILE A 41 2.42 8.68 0.45
CA ILE A 41 1.65 7.44 0.61
C ILE A 41 2.60 6.41 1.24
N ALA A 42 2.45 6.16 2.54
CA ALA A 42 3.23 5.14 3.25
C ALA A 42 2.95 3.73 2.72
N GLN A 43 1.68 3.43 2.46
CA GLN A 43 1.24 2.09 2.06
C GLN A 43 -0.07 2.15 1.28
N MET A 44 -0.27 1.19 0.38
CA MET A 44 -1.58 0.88 -0.18
C MET A 44 -2.04 -0.49 0.31
N VAL A 45 -3.33 -0.62 0.58
CA VAL A 45 -3.98 -1.87 1.02
C VAL A 45 -5.20 -2.12 0.15
N LEU A 46 -5.52 -3.38 -0.14
CA LEU A 46 -6.77 -3.72 -0.83
C LEU A 46 -7.98 -3.31 0.03
N PHE A 47 -8.96 -2.65 -0.59
CA PHE A 47 -10.16 -2.16 0.11
C PHE A 47 -10.84 -3.28 0.93
N ASN A 48 -11.08 -4.44 0.32
CA ASN A 48 -11.75 -5.57 0.97
C ASN A 48 -10.94 -6.20 2.13
N THR A 49 -9.62 -6.00 2.15
CA THR A 49 -8.77 -6.44 3.26
C THR A 49 -8.85 -5.43 4.40
N PHE A 50 -8.75 -4.15 4.07
CA PHE A 50 -8.82 -3.06 5.03
C PHE A 50 -10.20 -2.96 5.71
N GLU A 51 -11.27 -3.21 4.97
CA GLU A 51 -12.66 -3.17 5.46
C GLU A 51 -12.94 -4.17 6.59
N LYS A 52 -12.19 -5.29 6.61
CA LYS A 52 -12.32 -6.32 7.64
C LYS A 52 -11.59 -5.97 8.93
N MET A 53 -10.74 -4.94 8.94
CA MET A 53 -10.02 -4.51 10.13
C MET A 53 -10.90 -3.64 11.00
N LYS A 54 -10.77 -3.79 12.32
CA LYS A 54 -11.47 -2.90 13.27
C LYS A 54 -10.75 -1.55 13.32
N SER A 55 -11.49 -0.45 13.51
CA SER A 55 -10.89 0.90 13.57
C SER A 55 -9.75 1.01 14.60
N LYS A 56 -9.89 0.35 15.76
CA LYS A 56 -8.81 0.31 16.78
C LYS A 56 -7.53 -0.35 16.26
N GLU A 57 -7.65 -1.44 15.50
CA GLU A 57 -6.51 -2.15 14.90
C GLU A 57 -5.85 -1.29 13.82
N ILE A 58 -6.65 -0.57 13.02
CA ILE A 58 -6.16 0.37 12.00
C ILE A 58 -5.30 1.46 12.64
N TYR A 59 -5.77 2.11 13.72
CA TYR A 59 -5.01 3.18 14.38
C TYR A 59 -3.75 2.68 15.10
N VAL A 60 -3.72 1.41 15.53
CA VAL A 60 -2.50 0.79 16.08
C VAL A 60 -1.50 0.48 14.97
N LYS A 61 -1.98 -0.02 13.83
CA LYS A 61 -1.12 -0.38 12.69
C LYS A 61 -0.57 0.84 11.95
N PHE A 62 -1.39 1.88 11.80
CA PHE A 62 -1.06 3.09 11.05
C PHE A 62 -1.27 4.34 11.93
N PRO A 63 -0.38 4.56 12.92
CA PRO A 63 -0.48 5.74 13.77
C PRO A 63 -0.24 7.01 12.94
N ASN A 64 -0.97 8.09 13.25
CA ASN A 64 -0.85 9.41 12.60
C ASN A 64 -1.03 9.41 11.07
N CYS A 65 -1.77 8.44 10.54
CA CYS A 65 -2.07 8.34 9.11
C CYS A 65 -3.51 8.76 8.80
N GLN A 66 -3.71 9.19 7.56
CA GLN A 66 -5.01 9.42 6.95
C GLN A 66 -5.28 8.30 5.93
N PHE A 67 -6.56 8.03 5.69
CA PHE A 67 -6.98 6.88 4.88
C PHE A 67 -7.92 7.34 3.77
N TYR A 68 -7.44 7.30 2.54
CA TYR A 68 -8.18 7.73 1.36
C TYR A 68 -8.61 6.55 0.52
N ILE A 69 -9.85 6.61 0.02
CA ILE A 69 -10.31 5.64 -0.97
C ILE A 69 -9.67 5.99 -2.32
N GLY A 70 -9.27 4.97 -3.07
CA GLY A 70 -8.78 5.17 -4.42
C GLY A 70 -8.87 3.93 -5.28
N LEU A 71 -8.30 4.06 -6.47
CA LEU A 71 -8.24 3.04 -7.50
C LEU A 71 -6.80 2.81 -7.94
N LEU A 72 -6.48 1.56 -8.22
CA LEU A 72 -5.24 1.14 -8.84
C LEU A 72 -5.54 0.46 -10.18
N GLN A 73 -4.91 0.94 -11.25
CA GLN A 73 -5.02 0.40 -12.59
C GLN A 73 -3.64 -0.06 -13.06
N GLY A 74 -3.57 -1.30 -13.56
CA GLY A 74 -2.32 -1.91 -14.00
C GLY A 74 -1.94 -3.16 -13.22
N ARG A 75 -0.64 -3.49 -13.28
CA ARG A 75 -0.06 -4.64 -12.59
C ARG A 75 0.36 -4.26 -11.18
N TYR A 76 0.17 -5.19 -10.25
CA TYR A 76 0.58 -5.04 -8.87
C TYR A 76 0.82 -6.39 -8.21
N GLU A 77 1.58 -6.37 -7.13
CA GLU A 77 1.79 -7.50 -6.25
C GLU A 77 1.15 -7.22 -4.89
N VAL A 78 0.79 -8.30 -4.20
CA VAL A 78 0.36 -8.23 -2.81
C VAL A 78 1.35 -9.02 -1.98
N GLU A 79 2.01 -8.33 -1.05
CA GLU A 79 2.89 -8.91 -0.04
C GLU A 79 2.25 -8.68 1.33
N GLU A 80 1.90 -9.77 2.02
CA GLU A 80 1.08 -9.71 3.24
C GLU A 80 -0.25 -8.98 2.98
N ASP A 81 -0.37 -7.72 3.37
CA ASP A 81 -1.50 -6.85 3.06
C ASP A 81 -1.12 -5.58 2.28
N LYS A 82 0.15 -5.45 1.90
CA LYS A 82 0.67 -4.33 1.13
C LYS A 82 0.45 -4.56 -0.36
N VAL A 83 -0.16 -3.58 -1.01
CA VAL A 83 -0.27 -3.50 -2.46
C VAL A 83 0.94 -2.76 -3.01
N ILE A 84 1.73 -3.45 -3.83
CA ILE A 84 2.94 -2.93 -4.47
C ILE A 84 2.67 -2.81 -5.98
N PRO A 85 2.36 -1.61 -6.49
CA PRO A 85 2.10 -1.43 -7.91
C PRO A 85 3.40 -1.57 -8.71
N SER A 86 3.30 -2.26 -9.85
CA SER A 86 4.39 -2.28 -10.83
C SER A 86 4.59 -0.90 -11.46
N LYS A 87 5.71 -0.72 -12.17
CA LYS A 87 5.97 0.47 -13.00
C LYS A 87 4.85 0.73 -14.01
N ASP A 88 4.60 2.00 -14.29
CA ASP A 88 3.57 2.51 -15.21
C ASP A 88 2.11 2.26 -14.80
N SER A 89 1.87 1.74 -13.60
CA SER A 89 0.54 1.65 -13.01
C SER A 89 0.01 3.04 -12.64
N THR A 90 -1.31 3.21 -12.78
CA THR A 90 -2.01 4.46 -12.47
C THR A 90 -2.73 4.33 -11.15
N ILE A 91 -2.58 5.33 -10.29
CA ILE A 91 -3.25 5.40 -9.00
C ILE A 91 -4.13 6.65 -9.02
N ILE A 92 -5.38 6.50 -8.63
CA ILE A 92 -6.35 7.60 -8.48
C ILE A 92 -6.72 7.64 -7.01
N MET A 93 -6.35 8.72 -6.31
CA MET A 93 -6.72 8.97 -4.93
C MET A 93 -7.87 9.97 -4.90
N TYR A 94 -8.98 9.61 -4.26
CA TYR A 94 -10.11 10.51 -4.08
C TYR A 94 -9.90 11.37 -2.83
N THR A 95 -9.38 12.58 -3.01
CA THR A 95 -8.92 13.45 -1.91
C THR A 95 -10.04 13.96 -0.99
N GLU A 96 -11.30 13.83 -1.41
CA GLU A 96 -12.48 14.19 -0.62
C GLU A 96 -13.15 12.95 0.02
N GLN A 97 -12.67 11.73 -0.25
CA GLN A 97 -13.26 10.49 0.23
C GLN A 97 -12.36 9.79 1.26
N HIS A 98 -12.61 10.12 2.53
CA HIS A 98 -11.97 9.46 3.66
C HIS A 98 -12.65 8.13 3.98
N TYR A 99 -11.86 7.10 4.25
CA TYR A 99 -12.39 5.81 4.71
C TYR A 99 -12.74 5.84 6.21
N LEU A 100 -11.88 6.47 7.03
CA LEU A 100 -12.19 6.78 8.43
C LEU A 100 -12.31 8.30 8.56
N SER A 101 -13.34 8.77 9.27
CA SER A 101 -13.54 10.20 9.56
C SER A 101 -12.30 10.77 10.25
N GLY A 102 -11.45 11.44 9.47
CA GLY A 102 -10.31 12.20 9.94
C GLY A 102 -10.65 13.68 9.92
N ASN A 103 -10.10 14.44 10.87
CA ASN A 103 -10.41 15.86 11.03
C ASN A 103 -9.63 16.77 10.07
N THR A 104 -8.74 16.21 9.25
CA THR A 104 -7.84 16.96 8.39
C THR A 104 -7.92 16.41 6.97
N LEU A 105 -8.36 17.25 6.03
CA LEU A 105 -8.31 16.98 4.60
C LEU A 105 -6.86 17.14 4.11
N LEU A 106 -6.43 16.31 3.17
CA LEU A 106 -5.26 16.61 2.36
C LEU A 106 -5.53 17.92 1.62
N SER A 107 -4.66 18.91 1.80
CA SER A 107 -4.74 20.15 1.03
C SER A 107 -4.54 19.82 -0.44
N SER A 108 -5.61 19.88 -1.23
CA SER A 108 -5.56 19.72 -2.69
C SER A 108 -4.63 20.71 -3.37
N ASP A 109 -4.21 21.77 -2.66
CA ASP A 109 -3.42 22.86 -3.22
C ASP A 109 -1.90 22.60 -3.16
N GLY A 110 -1.46 21.48 -2.57
CA GLY A 110 -0.05 21.18 -2.33
C GLY A 110 0.71 20.49 -3.47
N PHE A 111 0.02 19.83 -4.41
CA PHE A 111 0.66 19.02 -5.45
C PHE A 111 0.45 19.58 -6.86
N LEU A 112 1.54 19.81 -7.58
CA LEU A 112 1.55 20.21 -8.97
C LEU A 112 1.79 19.02 -9.89
N ALA A 113 1.22 19.07 -11.10
CA ALA A 113 1.54 18.09 -12.13
C ALA A 113 3.05 18.15 -12.44
N GLY A 114 3.71 17.00 -12.35
CA GLY A 114 5.18 16.92 -12.43
C GLY A 114 5.85 16.49 -11.14
N ASP A 115 5.22 16.76 -9.99
CA ASP A 115 5.80 16.50 -8.68
C ASP A 115 6.06 15.01 -8.45
N GLN A 116 7.07 14.75 -7.64
CA GLN A 116 7.44 13.39 -7.22
C GLN A 116 6.89 13.14 -5.83
N MET A 117 6.25 12.00 -5.66
CA MET A 117 5.65 11.56 -4.41
C MET A 117 6.22 10.20 -4.01
N ASN A 118 6.48 10.05 -2.72
CA ASN A 118 6.85 8.76 -2.14
C ASN A 118 5.64 7.83 -2.12
N LEU A 119 5.84 6.57 -2.53
CA LEU A 119 4.84 5.53 -2.57
C LEU A 119 5.39 4.26 -1.93
N GLY A 120 5.34 4.19 -0.60
CA GLY A 120 6.02 3.17 0.18
C GLY A 120 7.51 3.12 -0.14
N SER A 121 7.96 2.04 -0.78
CA SER A 121 9.35 1.86 -1.21
C SER A 121 9.63 2.38 -2.63
N GLY A 122 8.60 2.84 -3.35
CA GLY A 122 8.69 3.35 -4.73
C GLY A 122 8.46 4.85 -4.84
N ARG A 123 8.41 5.32 -6.08
CA ARG A 123 8.05 6.70 -6.41
C ARG A 123 6.91 6.74 -7.42
N ALA A 124 6.10 7.78 -7.32
CA ALA A 124 5.09 8.09 -8.31
C ALA A 124 5.17 9.56 -8.70
N LYS A 125 4.86 9.84 -9.96
CA LYS A 125 4.77 11.19 -10.50
C LYS A 125 3.31 11.64 -10.48
N VAL A 126 3.06 12.85 -10.02
CA VAL A 126 1.75 13.50 -10.14
C VAL A 126 1.48 13.80 -11.61
N ILE A 127 0.41 13.21 -12.14
CA ILE A 127 -0.04 13.41 -13.53
C ILE A 127 -1.11 14.50 -13.58
N SER A 128 -2.02 14.49 -12.61
CA SER A 128 -3.10 15.46 -12.51
C SER A 128 -3.49 15.62 -11.06
N ASN A 129 -3.73 16.86 -10.66
CA ASN A 129 -4.36 17.19 -9.39
C ASN A 129 -5.55 18.10 -9.71
N LYS A 130 -6.76 17.56 -9.55
CA LYS A 130 -8.01 18.28 -9.79
C LYS A 130 -8.86 18.13 -8.54
N LYS A 131 -9.86 19.01 -8.39
CA LYS A 131 -10.77 18.96 -7.25
C LYS A 131 -11.32 17.54 -7.06
N GLY A 132 -11.02 16.95 -5.90
CA GLY A 132 -11.46 15.60 -5.50
C GLY A 132 -10.60 14.44 -5.99
N GLU A 133 -9.62 14.65 -6.87
CA GLU A 133 -8.82 13.58 -7.49
C GLU A 133 -7.34 13.94 -7.66
N LEU A 134 -6.48 13.12 -7.06
CA LEU A 134 -5.05 13.10 -7.33
C LEU A 134 -4.69 11.85 -8.14
N ILE A 135 -4.18 12.06 -9.36
CA ILE A 135 -3.77 10.98 -10.26
C ILE A 135 -2.24 10.90 -10.26
N LEU A 136 -1.73 9.72 -9.93
CA LEU A 136 -0.32 9.41 -9.86
C LEU A 136 0.03 8.29 -10.86
N LYS A 137 1.26 8.32 -11.35
CA LYS A 137 1.82 7.24 -12.18
C LYS A 137 3.14 6.75 -11.61
N THR A 138 3.25 5.44 -11.39
CA THR A 138 4.44 4.81 -10.81
C THR A 138 5.60 4.79 -11.80
N GLN A 139 6.83 4.92 -11.29
CA GLN A 139 8.06 5.02 -12.09
C GLN A 139 9.04 3.87 -11.87
#